data_AF-A0A9P5TY55-F1
#
_entry.id   AF-A0A9P5TY55-F1
#
_cell.length_a   1.000
_cell.length_b   1.000
_cell.length_c   1.000
_cell.angle_alpha   90.00
_cell.angle_beta   90.00
_cell.angle_gamma   90.00
#
_symmetry.space_group_name_H-M   'P 1'
#
loop_
_entity.id
_entity.type
_entity.pdbx_description
1 polymer ?
#
loop_
_entity_poly.entity_id
_entity_poly.type
_entity_poly.pdbx_seq_one_letter_code
_entity_poly.pdbx_strand_id
1 'polypeptide(L)'
;ALAPFSVLAGGKHRTDEEEQRRKEAGRKGALWLVIGNELILKVAKDIGARSISAAATAYVVQKMPYEFPIIGGRKIENLKDNIEALDLT
;
A
#
# COMPACT_ATOMS: atom_id res chain seq x y z
N ALA A 1 2.48 -22.64 -0.71
CA ALA A 1 2.51 -21.26 -0.21
C ALA A 1 3.03 -20.36 -1.31
N LEU A 2 2.37 -19.23 -1.55
CA LEU A 2 2.79 -18.23 -2.55
C LEU A 2 3.29 -16.97 -1.84
N ALA A 3 4.32 -16.34 -2.41
CA ALA A 3 4.89 -15.11 -1.89
C ALA A 3 4.94 -14.05 -3.01
N PRO A 4 3.81 -13.41 -3.34
CA PRO A 4 3.77 -12.42 -4.41
C PRO A 4 4.65 -11.21 -4.05
N PHE A 5 5.40 -10.73 -5.04
CA PHE A 5 6.25 -9.55 -4.92
C PHE A 5 5.59 -8.33 -5.57
N SER A 6 6.02 -7.14 -5.16
CA SER A 6 5.53 -5.87 -5.70
C SER A 6 4.01 -5.64 -5.51
N VAL A 7 3.43 -6.16 -4.42
CA VAL A 7 2.01 -5.99 -4.06
C VAL A 7 1.61 -4.52 -3.85
N LEU A 8 2.56 -3.66 -3.47
CA LEU A 8 2.36 -2.21 -3.31
C LEU A 8 2.74 -1.40 -4.57
N ALA A 9 2.95 -2.07 -5.71
CA ALA A 9 3.36 -1.46 -6.98
C ALA A 9 4.63 -0.58 -6.88
N GLY A 10 5.58 -0.92 -6.00
CA GLY A 10 6.76 -0.07 -5.73
C GLY A 10 6.44 1.20 -4.93
N GLY A 11 5.39 1.14 -4.11
CA GLY A 11 4.88 2.25 -3.30
C GLY A 11 4.22 3.32 -4.15
N LYS A 12 3.66 2.99 -5.32
CA LYS A 12 3.01 3.96 -6.23
C LYS A 12 1.58 4.32 -5.81
N HIS A 13 0.93 3.48 -4.99
CA HIS A 13 -0.32 3.83 -4.32
C HIS A 13 -0.05 4.90 -3.27
N ARG A 14 -0.55 6.12 -3.50
CA ARG A 14 -0.30 7.29 -2.65
C ARG A 14 -1.47 8.26 -2.69
N THR A 15 -1.71 8.97 -1.59
CA THR A 15 -2.56 10.16 -1.62
C THR A 15 -1.86 11.31 -2.35
N ASP A 16 -2.63 12.33 -2.75
CA ASP A 16 -2.06 13.56 -3.31
C ASP A 16 -1.08 14.24 -2.34
N GLU A 17 -1.38 14.21 -1.04
CA GLU A 17 -0.50 14.75 0.01
C GLU A 17 0.81 13.96 0.15
N GLU A 18 0.75 12.62 0.09
CA GLU A 18 1.94 11.77 0.11
C GLU A 18 2.81 11.98 -1.14
N GLU A 19 2.17 12.19 -2.28
CA GLU A 19 2.85 12.51 -3.54
C GLU A 19 3.51 13.89 -3.51
N GLN A 20 2.85 14.90 -2.93
CA GLN A 20 3.45 16.22 -2.68
C GLN A 20 4.66 16.12 -1.75
N ARG A 21 4.52 15.48 -0.58
CA ARG A 21 5.64 15.23 0.35
C ARG A 21 6.79 14.47 -0.31
N ARG A 22 6.51 13.57 -1.27
CA ARG A 22 7.54 12.87 -2.04
C ARG A 22 8.29 13.82 -2.97
N LYS A 23 7.58 14.71 -3.67
CA LYS A 23 8.16 15.72 -4.57
C LYS A 23 9.05 16.70 -3.80
N GLU A 24 8.57 17.19 -2.66
CA GLU A 24 9.32 18.07 -1.76
C GLU A 24 10.60 17.40 -1.23
N ALA A 25 10.53 16.10 -0.91
CA ALA A 25 11.69 15.31 -0.48
C ALA A 25 12.68 14.97 -1.61
N GLY A 26 12.56 15.56 -2.81
CA GLY A 26 13.49 15.38 -3.93
C GLY A 26 13.55 13.97 -4.52
N ARG A 27 12.59 13.10 -4.18
CA ARG A 27 12.58 11.70 -4.64
C ARG A 27 12.12 11.60 -6.09
N LYS A 28 13.01 11.15 -6.98
CA LYS A 28 12.74 10.86 -8.40
C LYS A 28 12.15 9.46 -8.57
N GLY A 29 11.07 9.33 -9.33
CA GLY A 29 10.39 8.06 -9.64
C GLY A 29 9.25 8.29 -10.61
N ALA A 30 9.02 7.34 -11.54
CA ALA A 30 8.09 7.54 -12.64
C ALA A 30 6.64 7.75 -12.15
N LEU A 31 6.04 8.84 -12.61
CA LEU A 31 4.61 9.16 -12.53
C LEU A 31 3.85 8.27 -13.52
N TRP A 32 3.93 6.95 -13.39
CA TRP A 32 2.93 6.12 -14.03
C TRP A 32 1.69 6.21 -13.16
N LEU A 33 0.66 6.87 -13.70
CA LEU A 33 -0.66 6.93 -13.13
C LEU A 33 -1.10 5.49 -12.83
N VAL A 34 -1.19 5.13 -11.55
CA VAL A 34 -1.82 3.87 -11.19
C VAL A 34 -3.30 4.08 -11.39
N ILE A 35 -3.82 3.60 -12.51
CA ILE A 35 -5.26 3.48 -12.75
C ILE A 35 -5.84 2.71 -11.56
N GLY A 36 -6.82 3.29 -10.86
CA GLY A 36 -7.48 2.67 -9.71
C GLY A 36 -7.03 3.14 -8.31
N ASN A 37 -6.16 4.15 -8.21
CA ASN A 37 -5.77 4.70 -6.90
C ASN A 37 -6.97 5.27 -6.11
N GLU A 38 -7.92 5.91 -6.81
CA GLU A 38 -9.17 6.42 -6.20
C GLU A 38 -10.03 5.32 -5.59
N LEU A 39 -10.10 4.14 -6.23
CA LEU A 39 -10.87 3.01 -5.73
C LEU A 39 -10.27 2.48 -4.43
N ILE A 40 -8.94 2.30 -4.40
CA ILE A 40 -8.25 1.80 -3.20
C ILE A 40 -8.35 2.83 -2.08
N LEU A 41 -8.24 4.13 -2.38
CA LEU A 41 -8.46 5.21 -1.42
C LEU A 41 -9.85 5.18 -0.81
N LYS A 42 -10.88 4.93 -1.63
CA LYS A 42 -12.26 4.81 -1.15
C LYS A 42 -12.39 3.59 -0.24
N VAL A 43 -11.94 2.41 -0.68
CA VAL A 43 -11.99 1.18 0.11
C VAL A 43 -11.24 1.35 1.44
N ALA A 44 -10.05 1.95 1.41
CA ALA A 44 -9.26 2.20 2.62
C ALA A 44 -10.03 3.07 3.63
N LYS A 45 -10.77 4.08 3.17
CA LYS A 45 -11.64 4.89 4.03
C LYS A 45 -12.82 4.07 4.57
N ASP A 46 -13.47 3.29 3.72
CA ASP A 46 -14.65 2.50 4.08
C ASP A 46 -14.32 1.43 5.15
N ILE A 47 -13.13 0.83 5.09
CA ILE A 47 -12.66 -0.17 6.07
C ILE A 47 -11.85 0.44 7.24
N GLY A 48 -11.70 1.77 7.28
CA GLY A 48 -10.97 2.46 8.35
C GLY A 48 -9.46 2.22 8.39
N ALA A 49 -8.84 1.85 7.26
CA ALA A 49 -7.39 1.65 7.18
C ALA A 49 -6.62 2.97 7.32
N ARG A 50 -5.57 2.99 8.16
CA ARG A 50 -4.73 4.19 8.33
C ARG A 50 -3.83 4.47 7.13
N SER A 51 -3.59 3.47 6.27
CA SER A 51 -2.80 3.65 5.05
C SER A 51 -3.35 2.87 3.86
N ILE A 52 -3.08 3.36 2.66
CA ILE A 52 -3.39 2.67 1.40
C ILE A 52 -2.62 1.34 1.29
N SER A 53 -1.41 1.32 1.86
CA SER A 53 -0.56 0.12 1.88
C SER A 53 -1.16 -0.99 2.75
N ALA A 54 -1.79 -0.64 3.87
CA ALA A 54 -2.50 -1.57 4.73
C ALA A 54 -3.68 -2.20 3.99
N ALA A 55 -4.52 -1.37 3.35
CA ALA A 55 -5.67 -1.85 2.58
C ALA A 55 -5.28 -2.77 1.42
N ALA A 56 -4.24 -2.41 0.66
CA ALA A 56 -3.74 -3.23 -0.46
C ALA A 56 -3.16 -4.57 0.02
N THR A 57 -2.44 -4.55 1.16
CA THR A 57 -1.86 -5.77 1.75
C THR A 57 -2.96 -6.69 2.27
N ALA A 58 -3.93 -6.15 3.01
CA ALA A 58 -5.06 -6.90 3.54
C ALA A 58 -5.82 -7.62 2.42
N TYR A 59 -6.09 -6.91 1.33
CA TYR A 59 -6.70 -7.51 0.13
C TYR A 59 -5.93 -8.73 -0.37
N VAL A 60 -4.61 -8.63 -0.55
CA VAL A 60 -3.81 -9.76 -1.04
C VAL A 60 -3.88 -10.95 -0.08
N VAL A 61 -3.66 -10.71 1.22
CA VAL A 61 -3.70 -11.79 2.23
C VAL A 61 -5.08 -12.47 2.29
N GLN A 62 -6.16 -11.72 2.10
CA GLN A 62 -7.53 -12.25 2.12
C GLN A 62 -7.94 -12.91 0.80
N LYS A 63 -7.23 -12.68 -0.31
CA LYS A 63 -7.66 -13.18 -1.63
C LYS A 63 -7.51 -14.67 -1.80
N MET A 64 -6.49 -15.27 -1.20
CA MET A 64 -6.27 -16.70 -1.29
C MET A 64 -5.58 -17.23 -0.02
N PRO A 65 -5.95 -18.42 0.47
CA PRO A 65 -5.22 -19.04 1.57
C PRO A 65 -3.75 -19.30 1.21
N TYR A 66 -2.87 -19.20 2.20
CA TYR A 66 -1.43 -19.43 2.09
C TYR A 66 -0.69 -18.46 1.13
N GLU A 67 -1.21 -17.23 0.98
CA GLU A 67 -0.48 -16.09 0.41
C GLU A 67 0.24 -15.28 1.49
N PHE A 68 1.55 -15.12 1.32
CA PHE A 68 2.44 -14.40 2.22
C PHE A 68 3.16 -13.31 1.41
N PRO A 69 2.52 -12.15 1.19
CA PRO A 69 3.08 -11.12 0.33
C PRO A 69 4.44 -10.62 0.84
N ILE A 70 5.37 -10.39 -0.09
CA ILE A 70 6.65 -9.77 0.24
C ILE A 70 6.44 -8.26 0.25
N ILE A 71 6.50 -7.67 1.43
CA ILE A 71 6.25 -6.24 1.64
C ILE A 71 7.56 -5.52 1.98
N GLY A 72 7.86 -4.46 1.23
CA GLY A 72 9.03 -3.62 1.44
C GLY A 72 8.66 -2.27 2.05
N GLY A 73 9.62 -1.66 2.74
CA GLY A 73 9.51 -0.31 3.29
C GLY A 73 10.90 0.31 3.41
N ARG A 74 10.97 1.65 3.38
CA ARG A 74 12.23 2.38 3.58
C ARG A 74 12.33 3.05 4.94
N LYS A 75 11.21 3.13 5.66
CA LYS A 75 11.11 3.78 6.96
C LYS A 75 10.31 2.91 7.91
N ILE A 76 10.46 3.18 9.20
CA ILE A 76 9.76 2.46 10.29
C ILE A 76 8.25 2.67 10.18
N GLU A 77 7.79 3.84 9.74
CA GLU A 77 6.37 4.12 9.54
C GLU A 77 5.76 3.14 8.54
N ASN A 78 6.46 2.83 7.44
CA ASN A 78 5.98 1.84 6.48
C ASN A 78 5.79 0.45 7.10
N LEU A 79 6.70 0.05 8.00
CA LEU A 79 6.55 -1.22 8.70
C LEU A 79 5.31 -1.23 9.59
N LYS A 80 5.07 -0.14 10.34
CA LYS A 80 3.89 0.00 11.20
C LYS A 80 2.59 0.00 10.38
N ASP A 81 2.58 0.71 9.25
CA ASP A 81 1.46 0.75 8.31
C ASP A 81 1.17 -0.63 7.71
N ASN A 82 2.21 -1.42 7.40
CA ASN A 82 2.02 -2.76 6.84
C ASN A 82 1.51 -3.77 7.88
N ILE A 83 1.92 -3.66 9.14
CA ILE A 83 1.46 -4.56 10.22
C ILE A 83 -0.03 -4.38 10.47
N GLU A 84 -0.54 -3.14 10.38
CA GLU A 84 -1.98 -2.86 10.48
C GLU A 84 -2.83 -3.71 9.55
N ALA A 85 -2.30 -4.10 8.38
CA ALA A 85 -3.03 -4.92 7.42
C ALA A 85 -3.56 -6.23 8.00
N LEU A 86 -2.92 -6.74 9.07
CA LEU A 86 -3.32 -7.96 9.76
C LEU A 86 -4.60 -7.80 10.59
N ASP A 87 -4.93 -6.57 10.98
CA ASP A 87 -6.12 -6.24 11.78
C ASP A 87 -7.33 -5.85 10.91
N LEU A 88 -7.14 -5.67 9.60
CA LEU A 88 -8.20 -5.28 8.66
C LEU A 88 -9.00 -6.49 8.19
N THR A 89 -10.33 -6.38 8.24
CA THR A 89 -11.28 -7.41 7.75
C THR A 89 -12.14 -6.86 6.63
#